data_AF-A0A531KD43-F1
#
_entry.id   AF-A0A531KD43-F1
#
_cell.length_a   1.000
_cell.length_b   1.000
_cell.length_c   1.000
_cell.angle_alpha   90.00
_cell.angle_beta   90.00
_cell.angle_gamma   90.00
#
_symmetry.space_group_name_H-M   'P 1'
#
loop_
_entity.id
_entity.type
_entity.pdbx_description
1 polymer ?
#
loop_
_entity_poly.entity_id
_entity_poly.type
_entity_poly.pdbx_seq_one_letter_code
_entity_poly.pdbx_strand_id
1 'polypeptide(L)'
;PDIGPLAALAGQTAAGDVQGSIRLSNDGGAPTVAIDMTSGSISRGDLAAKTIAVNALVANYLKAPAISGTIKADTVTSGATVISGIGVDLKRDGDWTGFSGGATVAGIPATAEGRVKIADGTTRIEIASGDATIRGIRAA
;
A
#
# COMPACT_ATOMS: atom_id res chain seq x y z
N PRO A 1 19.41 -2.66 0.61
CA PRO A 1 19.85 -3.78 -0.25
C PRO A 1 19.16 -3.72 -1.61
N ASP A 2 19.78 -4.20 -2.69
CA ASP A 2 19.16 -4.21 -4.03
C ASP A 2 18.06 -5.29 -4.13
N ILE A 3 16.92 -4.96 -4.77
CA ILE A 3 15.78 -5.89 -4.88
C ILE A 3 15.90 -6.87 -6.05
N GLY A 4 16.76 -6.58 -7.04
CA GLY A 4 16.84 -7.29 -8.30
C GLY A 4 16.96 -8.82 -8.17
N PRO A 5 17.85 -9.36 -7.33
CA PRO A 5 17.96 -10.81 -7.12
C PRO A 5 16.68 -11.46 -6.57
N LEU A 6 15.96 -10.78 -5.67
CA LEU A 6 14.69 -11.28 -5.12
C LEU A 6 13.59 -11.25 -6.18
N ALA A 7 13.54 -10.20 -7.00
CA ALA A 7 12.60 -10.11 -8.11
C ALA A 7 12.87 -11.23 -9.15
N ALA A 8 14.13 -11.48 -9.48
CA ALA A 8 14.51 -12.53 -10.43
C ALA A 8 14.12 -13.93 -9.94
N LEU A 9 14.18 -14.21 -8.63
CA LEU A 9 13.69 -15.46 -8.05
C LEU A 9 12.18 -15.67 -8.30
N ALA A 10 11.41 -14.59 -8.33
CA ALA A 10 9.99 -14.60 -8.67
C ALA A 10 9.72 -14.50 -10.20
N GLY A 11 10.76 -14.60 -11.03
CA GLY A 11 10.65 -14.45 -12.49
C GLY A 11 10.31 -13.02 -12.94
N GLN A 12 10.60 -12.02 -12.11
CA GLN A 12 10.31 -10.61 -12.37
C GLN A 12 11.60 -9.80 -12.60
N THR A 13 11.49 -8.72 -13.36
CA THR A 13 12.56 -7.72 -13.48
C THR A 13 12.17 -6.46 -12.73
N ALA A 14 12.81 -6.22 -11.59
CA ALA A 14 12.64 -5.00 -10.82
C ALA A 14 14.01 -4.46 -10.38
N ALA A 15 14.09 -3.15 -10.15
CA ALA A 15 15.28 -2.47 -9.68
C ALA A 15 14.94 -1.57 -8.50
N GLY A 16 15.96 -1.25 -7.69
CA GLY A 16 15.81 -0.32 -6.58
C GLY A 16 16.36 -0.88 -5.27
N ASP A 17 16.16 -0.12 -4.21
CA ASP A 17 16.61 -0.48 -2.88
C ASP A 17 15.44 -0.79 -1.97
N VAL A 18 15.60 -1.77 -1.09
CA VAL A 18 14.70 -2.00 0.05
C VAL A 18 15.54 -2.22 1.29
N GLN A 19 15.11 -1.64 2.40
CA GLN A 19 15.71 -1.76 3.71
C GLN A 19 14.60 -1.99 4.73
N GLY A 20 14.88 -2.75 5.79
CA GLY A 20 13.92 -3.03 6.85
C GLY A 20 13.87 -4.49 7.25
N SER A 21 12.74 -4.88 7.83
CA SER A 21 12.51 -6.22 8.37
C SER A 21 11.10 -6.73 8.06
N ILE A 22 11.02 -8.04 7.86
CA ILE A 22 9.78 -8.80 7.87
C ILE A 22 9.95 -9.85 8.96
N ARG A 23 9.07 -9.83 9.95
CA ARG A 23 9.09 -10.76 11.09
C ARG A 23 7.83 -11.60 11.07
N LEU A 24 8.00 -12.91 10.97
CA LEU A 24 6.93 -13.88 11.06
C LEU A 24 6.90 -14.43 12.49
N SER A 25 5.72 -14.49 13.10
CA SER A 25 5.51 -15.17 14.37
C SER A 25 4.26 -16.04 14.31
N ASN A 26 4.14 -16.99 15.23
CA ASN A 26 2.95 -17.81 15.37
C ASN A 26 2.68 -18.09 16.84
N ASP A 27 1.90 -17.20 17.45
CA ASP A 27 1.51 -17.31 18.84
C ASP A 27 0.11 -17.92 18.93
N GLY A 28 -0.01 -19.06 19.60
CA GLY A 28 -1.32 -19.66 19.89
C GLY A 28 -2.16 -20.03 18.66
N GLY A 29 -1.54 -20.27 17.50
CA GLY A 29 -2.24 -20.63 16.26
C GLY A 29 -2.80 -19.44 15.47
N ALA A 30 -2.42 -18.21 15.82
CA ALA A 30 -2.72 -17.00 15.08
C ALA A 30 -1.42 -16.43 14.49
N PRO A 31 -1.00 -16.89 13.30
CA PRO A 31 0.26 -16.49 12.72
C PRO A 31 0.21 -15.02 12.28
N THR A 32 1.26 -14.26 12.59
CA THR A 32 1.36 -12.83 12.27
C THR A 32 2.57 -12.52 11.43
N VAL A 33 2.49 -11.44 10.64
CA VAL A 33 3.63 -10.86 9.93
C VAL A 33 3.72 -9.38 10.28
N ALA A 34 4.84 -8.97 10.88
CA ALA A 34 5.18 -7.56 11.07
C ALA A 34 6.15 -7.12 9.96
N ILE A 35 5.85 -6.02 9.32
CA ILE A 35 6.61 -5.42 8.23
C ILE A 35 7.00 -4.01 8.67
N ASP A 36 8.28 -3.71 8.57
CA ASP A 36 8.82 -2.36 8.75
C ASP A 36 9.89 -2.15 7.70
N MET A 37 9.59 -1.36 6.66
CA MET A 37 10.44 -1.23 5.50
C MET A 37 10.41 0.18 4.91
N THR A 38 11.56 0.57 4.37
CA THR A 38 11.75 1.80 3.61
C THR A 38 12.49 1.52 2.31
N SER A 39 12.31 2.42 1.36
CA SER A 39 12.99 2.39 0.07
C SER A 39 13.17 3.81 -0.47
N GLY A 40 14.35 4.11 -1.00
CA GLY A 40 14.57 5.34 -1.76
C GLY A 40 13.84 5.30 -3.10
N SER A 41 13.92 4.18 -3.82
CA SER A 41 13.13 3.96 -5.04
C SER A 41 12.99 2.49 -5.41
N ILE A 42 11.88 2.15 -6.05
CA ILE A 42 11.63 0.84 -6.68
C ILE A 42 11.05 1.07 -8.06
N SER A 43 11.47 0.30 -9.07
CA SER A 43 10.87 0.29 -10.39
C SER A 43 10.67 -1.13 -10.95
N ARG A 44 9.61 -1.29 -11.76
CA ARG A 44 9.29 -2.51 -12.49
C ARG A 44 8.57 -2.15 -13.79
N GLY A 45 9.26 -2.24 -14.93
CA GLY A 45 8.74 -1.75 -16.20
C GLY A 45 8.42 -0.25 -16.11
N ASP A 46 7.19 0.14 -16.49
CA ASP A 46 6.72 1.52 -16.47
C ASP A 46 6.23 2.01 -15.10
N LEU A 47 6.31 1.15 -14.07
CA LEU A 47 5.97 1.49 -12.70
C LEU A 47 7.24 1.92 -11.95
N ALA A 48 7.19 3.08 -11.31
CA ALA A 48 8.25 3.56 -10.42
C ALA A 48 7.64 4.22 -9.18
N ALA A 49 8.26 4.01 -8.03
CA ALA A 49 7.85 4.63 -6.78
C ALA A 49 9.08 5.16 -6.03
N LYS A 50 8.93 6.26 -5.30
CA LYS A 50 10.02 6.91 -4.56
C LYS A 50 9.64 7.21 -3.13
N THR A 51 10.66 7.18 -2.26
CA THR A 51 10.55 7.46 -0.82
C THR A 51 9.41 6.68 -0.18
N ILE A 52 9.49 5.35 -0.29
CA ILE A 52 8.45 4.47 0.20
C ILE A 52 8.73 4.17 1.67
N ALA A 53 7.69 4.20 2.50
CA ALA A 53 7.72 3.72 3.87
C ALA A 53 6.47 2.87 4.15
N VAL A 54 6.67 1.67 4.65
CA VAL A 54 5.58 0.76 5.04
C VAL A 54 5.86 0.26 6.44
N ASN A 55 4.90 0.46 7.32
CA ASN A 55 4.87 -0.15 8.64
C ASN A 55 3.53 -0.86 8.77
N ALA A 56 3.52 -2.18 8.85
CA ALA A 56 2.28 -2.95 8.87
C ALA A 56 2.38 -4.18 9.77
N LEU A 57 1.26 -4.56 10.37
CA LEU A 57 1.10 -5.81 11.09
C LEU A 57 -0.12 -6.54 10.53
N VAL A 58 0.13 -7.68 9.89
CA VAL A 58 -0.90 -8.59 9.38
C VAL A 58 -1.17 -9.65 10.45
N ALA A 59 -2.35 -9.63 11.03
CA ALA A 59 -2.78 -10.64 12.00
C ALA A 59 -3.45 -11.82 11.29
N ASN A 60 -3.21 -13.04 11.79
CA ASN A 60 -3.85 -14.27 11.36
C ASN A 60 -3.90 -14.48 9.83
N TYR A 61 -2.74 -14.29 9.18
CA TYR A 61 -2.63 -14.22 7.72
C TYR A 61 -3.01 -15.51 6.97
N LEU A 62 -3.21 -16.63 7.69
CA LEU A 62 -3.62 -17.92 7.12
C LEU A 62 -5.14 -18.17 7.15
N LYS A 63 -5.91 -17.46 8.00
CA LYS A 63 -7.37 -17.68 8.13
C LYS A 63 -8.20 -16.44 7.79
N ALA A 64 -7.90 -15.33 8.44
CA ALA A 64 -8.67 -14.08 8.33
C ALA A 64 -7.70 -12.91 8.49
N PRO A 65 -6.95 -12.56 7.42
CA PRO A 65 -5.95 -11.50 7.47
C PRO A 65 -6.59 -10.14 7.78
N ALA A 66 -6.20 -9.56 8.91
CA ALA A 66 -6.55 -8.18 9.27
C ALA A 66 -5.29 -7.35 9.50
N ILE A 67 -5.20 -6.23 8.80
CA ILE A 67 -3.98 -5.41 8.70
C ILE A 67 -4.16 -4.14 9.54
N SER A 68 -3.10 -3.74 10.22
CA SER A 68 -2.98 -2.40 10.82
C SER A 68 -1.64 -1.80 10.44
N GLY A 69 -1.58 -0.48 10.29
CA GLY A 69 -0.32 0.20 10.00
C GLY A 69 -0.49 1.38 9.06
N THR A 70 0.60 1.75 8.39
CA THR A 70 0.65 2.88 7.45
C THR A 70 1.46 2.52 6.21
N ILE A 71 1.08 3.13 5.09
CA ILE A 71 1.81 3.09 3.82
C ILE A 71 1.98 4.52 3.36
N LYS A 72 3.22 4.90 3.02
CA LYS A 72 3.55 6.22 2.48
C LYS A 72 4.46 6.09 1.26
N ALA A 73 4.27 7.00 0.32
CA ALA A 73 5.20 7.20 -0.79
C ALA A 73 5.14 8.65 -1.26
N ASP A 74 6.30 9.24 -1.56
CA ASP A 74 6.33 10.60 -2.10
C ASP A 74 5.71 10.63 -3.49
N THR A 75 6.06 9.65 -4.33
CA THR A 75 5.54 9.53 -5.69
C THR A 75 5.38 8.08 -6.12
N VAL A 76 4.36 7.85 -6.95
CA VAL A 76 4.19 6.66 -7.77
C VAL A 76 3.88 7.11 -9.20
N THR A 77 4.67 6.64 -10.15
CA THR A 77 4.49 6.86 -11.57
C THR A 77 4.08 5.56 -12.24
N SER A 78 3.04 5.63 -13.08
CA SER A 78 2.59 4.53 -13.93
C SER A 78 2.39 5.06 -15.34
N GLY A 79 3.33 4.73 -16.24
CA GLY A 79 3.35 5.33 -17.58
C GLY A 79 3.44 6.85 -17.50
N ALA A 80 2.43 7.56 -18.04
CA ALA A 80 2.35 9.02 -18.00
C ALA A 80 1.69 9.59 -16.72
N THR A 81 1.11 8.74 -15.88
CA THR A 81 0.38 9.19 -14.68
C THR A 81 1.33 9.29 -13.50
N VAL A 82 1.37 10.48 -12.88
CA VAL A 82 2.11 10.73 -11.63
C VAL A 82 1.13 10.96 -10.49
N ILE A 83 1.31 10.19 -9.43
CA ILE A 83 0.59 10.26 -8.16
C ILE A 83 1.61 10.69 -7.11
N SER A 84 1.28 11.69 -6.28
CA SER A 84 2.18 12.22 -5.26
C SER A 84 1.51 12.33 -3.88
N GLY A 85 2.34 12.46 -2.84
CA GLY A 85 1.86 12.67 -1.47
C GLY A 85 0.96 11.55 -0.98
N ILE A 86 1.33 10.31 -1.26
CA ILE A 86 0.52 9.13 -0.96
C ILE A 86 0.67 8.81 0.52
N GLY A 87 -0.47 8.72 1.21
CA GLY A 87 -0.54 8.28 2.60
C GLY A 87 -1.81 7.48 2.83
N VAL A 88 -1.66 6.28 3.37
CA VAL A 88 -2.78 5.39 3.71
C VAL A 88 -2.56 4.86 5.12
N ASP A 89 -3.55 5.07 5.98
CA ASP A 89 -3.66 4.46 7.29
C ASP A 89 -4.54 3.21 7.20
N LEU A 90 -4.11 2.15 7.87
CA LEU A 90 -4.78 0.85 7.92
C LEU A 90 -5.13 0.52 9.37
N LYS A 91 -6.36 0.10 9.60
CA LYS A 91 -6.85 -0.27 10.93
C LYS A 91 -7.62 -1.57 10.88
N ARG A 92 -7.41 -2.43 11.86
CA ARG A 92 -8.23 -3.64 12.01
C ARG A 92 -9.65 -3.28 12.41
N ASP A 93 -10.59 -3.91 11.72
CA ASP A 93 -12.03 -3.82 11.96
C ASP A 93 -12.63 -5.24 11.95
N GLY A 94 -12.32 -6.02 13.00
CA GLY A 94 -12.63 -7.45 13.04
C GLY A 94 -11.91 -8.23 11.92
N ASP A 95 -12.66 -8.91 11.07
CA ASP A 95 -12.15 -9.60 9.87
C ASP A 95 -11.86 -8.65 8.70
N TRP A 96 -12.21 -7.37 8.84
CA TRP A 96 -11.93 -6.34 7.84
C TRP A 96 -10.67 -5.56 8.22
N THR A 97 -10.08 -4.96 7.19
CA THR A 97 -9.07 -3.92 7.31
C THR A 97 -9.72 -2.63 6.82
N GLY A 98 -10.01 -1.71 7.74
CA GLY A 98 -10.36 -0.34 7.40
C GLY A 98 -9.15 0.36 6.79
N PHE A 99 -9.39 1.20 5.79
CA PHE A 99 -8.39 2.10 5.23
C PHE A 99 -8.94 3.53 5.17
N SER A 100 -8.06 4.49 5.42
CA SER A 100 -8.31 5.91 5.18
C SER A 100 -7.03 6.52 4.64
N GLY A 101 -7.13 7.34 3.60
CA GLY A 101 -5.93 7.91 3.03
C GLY A 101 -6.21 8.83 1.87
N GLY A 102 -5.13 9.32 1.28
CA GLY A 102 -5.20 10.20 0.13
C GLY A 102 -3.92 10.25 -0.67
N ALA A 103 -4.04 10.88 -1.83
CA ALA A 103 -2.96 11.18 -2.73
C ALA A 103 -3.34 12.36 -3.63
N THR A 104 -2.36 12.94 -4.31
CA THR A 104 -2.57 13.95 -5.33
C THR A 104 -2.32 13.31 -6.69
N VAL A 105 -3.34 13.27 -7.55
CA VAL A 105 -3.23 12.73 -8.92
C VAL A 105 -3.33 13.89 -9.89
N ALA A 106 -2.30 14.12 -10.71
CA ALA A 106 -2.28 15.23 -11.66
C ALA A 106 -2.66 16.60 -11.05
N GLY A 107 -2.23 16.85 -9.81
CA GLY A 107 -2.51 18.09 -9.07
C GLY A 107 -3.87 18.13 -8.36
N ILE A 108 -4.69 17.08 -8.47
CA ILE A 108 -5.99 16.97 -7.81
C ILE A 108 -5.82 16.16 -6.52
N PRO A 109 -5.96 16.77 -5.33
CA PRO A 109 -5.97 16.02 -4.09
C PRO A 109 -7.25 15.18 -4.02
N ALA A 110 -7.08 13.90 -3.72
CA ALA A 110 -8.15 12.94 -3.53
C ALA A 110 -7.94 12.15 -2.23
N THR A 111 -9.04 11.89 -1.53
CA THR A 111 -9.08 11.06 -0.33
C THR A 111 -10.11 9.96 -0.49
N ALA A 112 -9.89 8.83 0.17
CA ALA A 112 -10.85 7.74 0.21
C ALA A 112 -10.82 7.07 1.59
N GLU A 113 -11.99 6.66 2.03
CA GLU A 113 -12.17 5.82 3.21
C GLU A 113 -13.02 4.61 2.85
N GLY A 114 -12.71 3.48 3.48
CA GLY A 114 -13.41 2.26 3.23
C GLY A 114 -12.83 1.11 4.03
N ARG A 115 -13.15 -0.11 3.59
CA ARG A 115 -12.61 -1.31 4.19
C ARG A 115 -12.44 -2.41 3.17
N VAL A 116 -11.49 -3.30 3.43
CA VAL A 116 -11.17 -4.47 2.61
C VAL A 116 -11.20 -5.73 3.48
N LYS A 117 -11.75 -6.81 2.94
CA LYS A 117 -11.71 -8.15 3.53
C LYS A 117 -11.18 -9.13 2.51
N ILE A 118 -10.17 -9.91 2.93
CA ILE A 118 -9.60 -11.00 2.15
C ILE A 118 -10.04 -12.29 2.82
N ALA A 119 -10.94 -13.03 2.18
CA ALA A 119 -11.47 -14.28 2.68
C ALA A 119 -11.85 -15.20 1.51
N ASP A 120 -11.64 -16.50 1.67
CA ASP A 120 -12.02 -17.52 0.68
C ASP A 120 -11.47 -17.24 -0.73
N GLY A 121 -10.21 -16.79 -0.81
CA GLY A 121 -9.55 -16.43 -2.07
C GLY A 121 -10.12 -15.18 -2.76
N THR A 122 -11.04 -14.46 -2.11
CA THR A 122 -11.70 -13.27 -2.65
C THR A 122 -11.31 -12.03 -1.86
N THR A 123 -11.00 -10.95 -2.57
CA THR A 123 -10.83 -9.61 -2.00
C THR A 123 -12.12 -8.82 -2.20
N ARG A 124 -12.80 -8.47 -1.10
CA ARG A 124 -13.98 -7.60 -1.10
C ARG A 124 -13.58 -6.22 -0.61
N ILE A 125 -13.98 -5.18 -1.34
CA ILE A 125 -13.71 -3.79 -1.01
C ILE A 125 -15.04 -3.07 -0.90
N GLU A 126 -15.23 -2.35 0.20
CA GLU A 126 -16.37 -1.45 0.42
C GLU A 126 -15.83 -0.03 0.56
N ILE A 127 -16.28 0.86 -0.32
CA ILE A 127 -15.94 2.27 -0.27
C ILE A 127 -16.98 2.97 0.59
N ALA A 128 -16.54 3.56 1.70
CA ALA A 128 -17.40 4.36 2.56
C ALA A 128 -17.55 5.78 2.01
N SER A 129 -16.44 6.37 1.54
CA SER A 129 -16.40 7.69 0.94
C SER A 129 -15.21 7.86 0.00
N GLY A 130 -15.34 8.81 -0.92
CA GLY A 130 -14.28 9.23 -1.82
C GLY A 130 -14.52 10.67 -2.24
N ASP A 131 -13.51 11.51 -2.06
CA ASP A 131 -13.57 12.94 -2.34
C ASP A 131 -12.39 13.36 -3.23
N ALA A 132 -12.63 14.27 -4.15
CA ALA A 132 -11.60 14.88 -4.98
C ALA A 132 -11.91 16.36 -5.21
N THR A 133 -10.93 17.25 -4.96
CA THR A 133 -11.13 18.69 -5.13
C THR A 133 -10.50 19.18 -6.43
N ILE A 134 -11.33 19.50 -7.42
CA ILE A 134 -10.87 20.11 -8.68
C ILE A 134 -10.83 21.64 -8.50
N ARG A 135 -9.62 22.21 -8.46
CA ARG A 135 -9.46 23.68 -8.51
C ARG A 135 -9.49 24.14 -9.96
N GLY A 136 -10.58 24.76 -10.42
CA GLY A 136 -10.57 25.44 -11.72
C GLY A 136 -11.87 25.65 -12.50
N ILE A 137 -13.08 25.42 -11.96
CA ILE A 137 -14.28 25.74 -12.75
C ILE A 137 -14.51 27.26 -12.72
N ARG A 138 -14.02 27.95 -13.74
CA ARG A 138 -14.47 29.31 -14.11
C ARG A 138 -15.45 29.13 -15.26
N ALA A 139 -16.75 29.17 -14.95
CA ALA A 139 -17.77 29.30 -15.99
C ALA A 139 -17.60 30.67 -16.65
N ALA A 140 -17.56 30.69 -17.99
CA ALA A 140 -17.54 31.91 -18.78
C ALA A 140 -18.91 32.62 -18.75
#